data_AF-A0A956LNM0-F1
#
_entry.id   AF-A0A956LNM0-F1
#
_cell.length_a   1.000
_cell.length_b   1.000
_cell.length_c   1.000
_cell.angle_alpha   90.00
_cell.angle_beta   90.00
_cell.angle_gamma   90.00
#
_symmetry.space_group_name_H-M   'P 1'
#
loop_
_entity.id
_entity.type
_entity.pdbx_description
1 polymer ?
#
loop_
_entity_poly.entity_id
_entity_poly.type
_entity_poly.pdbx_seq_one_letter_code
_entity_poly.pdbx_strand_id
1 'polypeptide(L)'
;MRAAARGSWRTRASATLPIVALALACESGTSATDEGETDGHETGGVDTDAAGPEDAPAGCELETPGPRPRLVRLTHAQYDSTVRDLLPGVDMWPSSQFIADPLHGGFDNNAAALSVTSRLARDYRRAAEEVAARAVERPHTLRAYAACLEAAGDPLELSEAAGESCARELIAAIGRRVYRRPLSDAQRQAYLERYRAGAGLYEDGAPFAQGVRLVLETMLQSPRFLYRVELSDDVAAGGDAIALDGYELATRLSYLLWNSTPDDALLDAAE
;
A
#
# COMPACT_ATOMS: atom_id res chain seq x y z
N MET A 1 11.95 56.03 -13.88
CA MET A 1 10.99 55.95 -15.00
C MET A 1 9.94 54.91 -14.65
N ARG A 2 8.68 55.33 -14.59
CA ARG A 2 7.49 54.50 -14.29
C ARG A 2 7.09 53.71 -15.54
N ALA A 3 6.74 52.43 -15.40
CA ALA A 3 5.68 51.80 -16.19
C ALA A 3 5.28 50.46 -15.56
N ALA A 4 4.12 50.45 -14.91
CA ALA A 4 3.40 49.26 -14.49
C ALA A 4 2.61 48.70 -15.69
N ALA A 5 2.75 47.40 -15.97
CA ALA A 5 1.91 46.72 -16.96
C ALA A 5 0.84 45.88 -16.24
N ARG A 6 -0.41 46.34 -16.37
CA ARG A 6 -1.67 45.68 -16.01
C ARG A 6 -1.87 44.52 -17.00
N GLY A 7 -2.23 43.31 -16.61
CA GLY A 7 -3.57 42.95 -16.16
C GLY A 7 -4.48 42.66 -17.35
N SER A 8 -4.51 41.41 -17.83
CA SER A 8 -5.57 40.93 -18.74
C SER A 8 -6.01 39.52 -18.33
N TRP A 9 -7.16 39.48 -17.66
CA TRP A 9 -7.84 38.26 -17.24
C TRP A 9 -8.48 37.64 -18.47
N ARG A 10 -8.02 36.46 -18.88
CA ARG A 10 -8.66 35.70 -19.95
C ARG A 10 -9.87 34.95 -19.37
N THR A 11 -11.00 35.20 -20.00
CA THR A 11 -12.35 34.70 -19.75
C THR A 11 -12.41 33.17 -19.68
N ARG A 12 -13.09 32.66 -18.65
CA ARG A 12 -13.46 31.25 -18.50
C ARG A 12 -14.43 30.85 -19.62
N ALA A 13 -14.05 29.88 -20.45
CA ALA A 13 -14.97 29.18 -21.33
C ALA A 13 -15.65 28.06 -20.53
N SER A 14 -16.96 28.18 -20.29
CA SER A 14 -17.78 27.11 -19.75
C SER A 14 -17.98 26.04 -20.81
N ALA A 15 -17.31 24.89 -20.65
CA ALA A 15 -17.59 23.70 -21.43
C ALA A 15 -18.56 22.82 -20.62
N THR A 16 -19.82 22.82 -21.02
CA THR A 16 -20.83 21.86 -20.55
C THR A 16 -20.54 20.50 -21.21
N LEU A 17 -20.04 19.54 -20.44
CA LEU A 17 -19.97 18.14 -20.85
C LEU A 17 -21.39 17.53 -20.81
N PRO A 18 -21.87 16.88 -21.88
CA PRO A 18 -23.07 16.08 -21.82
C PRO A 18 -22.76 14.76 -21.09
N ILE A 19 -23.53 14.45 -20.05
CA ILE A 19 -23.56 13.14 -19.40
C ILE A 19 -24.25 12.18 -20.36
N VAL A 20 -23.50 11.29 -20.99
CA VAL A 20 -24.04 10.15 -21.74
C VAL A 20 -24.32 9.05 -20.72
N ALA A 21 -25.60 8.87 -20.38
CA ALA A 21 -26.06 7.75 -19.57
C ALA A 21 -26.00 6.47 -20.40
N LEU A 22 -25.06 5.57 -20.07
CA LEU A 22 -24.97 4.25 -20.66
C LEU A 22 -25.92 3.32 -19.90
N ALA A 23 -27.13 3.11 -20.44
CA ALA A 23 -28.05 2.10 -19.94
C ALA A 23 -27.58 0.72 -20.43
N LEU A 24 -26.99 -0.08 -19.53
CA LEU A 24 -26.86 -1.53 -19.76
C LEU A 24 -28.23 -2.17 -19.49
N ALA A 25 -28.90 -2.61 -20.54
CA ALA A 25 -30.03 -3.52 -20.42
C ALA A 25 -29.48 -4.93 -20.09
N CYS A 26 -29.94 -5.51 -18.99
CA CYS A 26 -29.74 -6.92 -18.68
C CYS A 26 -30.89 -7.70 -19.33
N GLU A 27 -30.60 -8.43 -20.40
CA GLU A 27 -31.55 -9.35 -21.03
C GLU A 27 -31.73 -10.57 -20.12
N SER A 28 -32.89 -10.70 -19.46
CA SER A 28 -33.24 -11.92 -18.74
C SER A 28 -33.97 -12.89 -19.68
N GLY A 29 -33.31 -13.99 -20.01
CA GLY A 29 -33.93 -15.12 -20.70
C GLY A 29 -34.92 -15.82 -19.78
N THR A 30 -36.20 -15.79 -20.15
CA THR A 30 -37.28 -16.53 -19.48
C THR A 30 -37.26 -18.01 -19.93
N SER A 31 -37.01 -18.94 -19.00
CA SER A 31 -37.40 -20.34 -19.15
C SER A 31 -38.70 -20.57 -18.39
N ALA A 32 -39.78 -20.85 -19.12
CA ALA A 32 -41.08 -21.20 -18.58
C ALA A 32 -41.12 -22.68 -18.14
N THR A 33 -41.68 -22.93 -16.96
CA THR A 33 -42.35 -24.18 -16.61
C THR A 33 -43.67 -23.86 -15.91
N ASP A 34 -44.67 -24.64 -16.30
CA ASP A 34 -46.11 -24.49 -16.13
C ASP A 34 -46.64 -25.05 -14.78
N GLU A 35 -47.91 -24.71 -14.53
CA GLU A 35 -48.91 -25.31 -13.64
C GLU A 35 -49.10 -24.74 -12.22
N GLY A 36 -50.31 -24.22 -11.97
CA GLY A 36 -50.81 -23.90 -10.63
C GLY A 36 -52.04 -22.97 -10.61
N GLU A 37 -53.21 -23.50 -10.99
CA GLU A 37 -54.55 -22.90 -10.89
C GLU A 37 -54.96 -22.52 -9.46
N THR A 38 -55.62 -21.35 -9.27
CA THR A 38 -56.73 -21.15 -8.32
C THR A 38 -57.55 -19.89 -8.62
N ASP A 39 -58.84 -20.01 -8.31
CA ASP A 39 -59.98 -19.15 -8.63
C ASP A 39 -60.00 -17.74 -8.01
N GLY A 40 -60.84 -16.89 -8.60
CA GLY A 40 -60.86 -15.44 -8.43
C GLY A 40 -61.64 -14.87 -7.24
N HIS A 41 -61.48 -13.55 -7.06
CA HIS A 41 -62.51 -12.64 -6.55
C HIS A 41 -62.08 -11.18 -6.79
N GLU A 42 -62.74 -10.47 -7.70
CA GLU A 42 -62.66 -9.02 -7.85
C GLU A 42 -63.57 -8.33 -6.83
N THR A 43 -63.03 -7.34 -6.10
CA THR A 43 -63.75 -6.09 -5.81
C THR A 43 -62.77 -4.93 -5.76
N GLY A 44 -63.12 -3.83 -6.44
CA GLY A 44 -62.29 -2.66 -6.61
C GLY A 44 -62.32 -1.67 -5.44
N GLY A 45 -61.29 -0.82 -5.41
CA GLY A 45 -61.19 0.37 -4.55
C GLY A 45 -59.95 1.16 -4.95
N VAL A 46 -60.17 2.27 -5.65
CA VAL A 46 -59.15 3.28 -5.93
C VAL A 46 -59.12 4.21 -4.72
N ASP A 47 -57.98 4.30 -4.04
CA ASP A 47 -57.64 5.48 -3.23
C ASP A 47 -56.16 5.81 -3.42
N THR A 48 -55.94 7.07 -3.75
CA THR A 48 -54.68 7.69 -4.13
C THR A 48 -53.89 8.10 -2.90
N ASP A 49 -52.71 7.54 -2.71
CA ASP A 49 -51.68 8.13 -1.86
C ASP A 49 -50.34 8.18 -2.62
N ALA A 50 -49.71 9.35 -2.57
CA ALA A 50 -48.57 9.72 -3.37
C ALA A 50 -47.32 8.87 -3.04
N ALA A 51 -47.02 7.89 -3.91
CA ALA A 51 -45.72 7.25 -3.96
C ALA A 51 -44.69 8.25 -4.52
N GLY A 52 -43.60 8.50 -3.77
CA GLY A 52 -42.36 8.99 -4.37
C GLY A 52 -41.85 8.00 -5.43
N PRO A 53 -40.82 8.33 -6.22
CA PRO A 53 -40.34 7.38 -7.23
C PRO A 53 -39.84 6.09 -6.55
N GLU A 54 -40.68 5.06 -6.54
CA GLU A 54 -40.49 3.72 -5.96
C GLU A 54 -39.72 2.77 -6.90
N ASP A 55 -38.85 3.30 -7.76
CA ASP A 55 -38.04 2.48 -8.67
C ASP A 55 -36.54 2.72 -8.46
N ALA A 56 -36.10 2.65 -7.20
CA ALA A 56 -34.74 2.14 -6.98
C ALA A 56 -34.82 0.63 -7.24
N PRO A 57 -33.99 0.03 -8.12
CA PRO A 57 -34.06 -1.40 -8.37
C PRO A 57 -33.92 -2.15 -7.04
N ALA A 58 -35.04 -2.73 -6.58
CA ALA A 58 -35.08 -3.62 -5.46
C ALA A 58 -34.34 -4.89 -5.87
N GLY A 59 -33.07 -5.00 -5.49
CA GLY A 59 -32.26 -6.15 -5.88
C GLY A 59 -30.75 -6.01 -5.82
N CYS A 60 -30.19 -4.89 -5.34
CA CYS A 60 -28.80 -4.92 -4.88
C CYS A 60 -28.75 -5.56 -3.49
N GLU A 61 -28.95 -6.87 -3.46
CA GLU A 61 -28.60 -7.67 -2.29
C GLU A 61 -27.08 -7.58 -2.16
N LEU A 62 -26.60 -6.87 -1.13
CA LEU A 62 -25.18 -6.79 -0.85
C LEU A 62 -24.74 -8.18 -0.40
N GLU A 63 -24.07 -8.91 -1.29
CA GLU A 63 -23.45 -10.18 -0.92
C GLU A 63 -22.55 -9.97 0.30
N THR A 64 -22.66 -10.86 1.28
CA THR A 64 -21.74 -10.88 2.41
C THR A 64 -20.32 -11.03 1.87
N PRO A 65 -19.40 -10.09 2.15
CA PRO A 65 -18.04 -10.19 1.65
C PRO A 65 -17.44 -11.53 2.06
N GLY A 66 -17.01 -12.33 1.09
CA GLY A 66 -16.37 -13.62 1.34
C GLY A 66 -15.06 -13.49 2.14
N PRO A 67 -14.51 -14.63 2.61
CA PRO A 67 -13.27 -14.62 3.40
C PRO A 67 -12.14 -13.94 2.64
N ARG A 68 -11.42 -13.03 3.30
CA ARG A 68 -10.35 -12.23 2.69
C ARG A 68 -8.96 -12.83 2.97
N PRO A 69 -8.04 -12.77 2.01
CA PRO A 69 -6.68 -13.22 2.21
C PRO A 69 -5.98 -12.31 3.23
N ARG A 70 -5.55 -12.91 4.34
CA ARG A 70 -4.88 -12.23 5.47
C ARG A 70 -3.49 -11.70 5.13
N LEU A 71 -2.90 -12.22 4.04
CA LEU A 71 -1.59 -11.84 3.53
C LEU A 71 -1.75 -11.53 2.05
N VAL A 72 -1.63 -10.26 1.68
CA VAL A 72 -1.70 -9.83 0.29
C VAL A 72 -0.34 -9.32 -0.16
N ARG A 73 0.33 -10.06 -1.04
CA ARG A 73 1.61 -9.63 -1.60
C ARG A 73 1.45 -8.29 -2.30
N LEU A 74 2.44 -7.40 -2.19
CA LEU A 74 2.50 -6.20 -3.00
C LEU A 74 2.59 -6.58 -4.48
N THR A 75 1.81 -5.91 -5.32
CA THR A 75 2.06 -5.96 -6.77
C THR A 75 3.41 -5.33 -7.09
N HIS A 76 3.94 -5.57 -8.28
CA HIS A 76 5.20 -4.96 -8.72
C HIS A 76 5.14 -3.43 -8.74
N ALA A 77 4.03 -2.85 -9.19
CA ALA A 77 3.82 -1.41 -9.13
C ALA A 77 3.82 -0.88 -7.69
N GLN A 78 3.23 -1.64 -6.75
CA GLN A 78 3.22 -1.29 -5.32
C GLN A 78 4.59 -1.40 -4.69
N TYR A 79 5.36 -2.43 -5.03
CA TYR A 79 6.73 -2.62 -4.59
C TYR A 79 7.58 -1.40 -4.99
N ASP A 80 7.57 -1.03 -6.27
CA ASP A 80 8.39 0.07 -6.78
C ASP A 80 7.98 1.42 -6.19
N SER A 81 6.67 1.67 -6.06
CA SER A 81 6.16 2.90 -5.41
C SER A 81 6.57 2.95 -3.94
N THR A 82 6.48 1.83 -3.23
CA THR A 82 6.89 1.73 -1.82
C THR A 82 8.39 1.97 -1.65
N VAL A 83 9.24 1.38 -2.50
CA VAL A 83 10.69 1.60 -2.47
C VAL A 83 11.02 3.08 -2.71
N ARG A 84 10.37 3.71 -3.69
CA ARG A 84 10.56 5.14 -3.98
C ARG A 84 10.23 6.03 -2.78
N ASP A 85 9.09 5.79 -2.14
CA ASP A 85 8.64 6.63 -1.02
C ASP A 85 9.46 6.37 0.25
N LEU A 86 9.91 5.12 0.46
CA LEU A 86 10.81 4.79 1.56
C LEU A 86 12.21 5.39 1.36
N LEU A 87 12.70 5.41 0.14
CA LEU A 87 14.10 5.76 -0.16
C LEU A 87 14.16 6.83 -1.25
N PRO A 88 13.72 8.07 -0.97
CA PRO A 88 13.72 9.14 -1.95
C PRO A 88 15.14 9.40 -2.48
N GLY A 89 15.28 9.51 -3.81
CA GLY A 89 16.57 9.68 -4.49
C GLY A 89 17.24 8.37 -4.93
N VAL A 90 16.73 7.22 -4.49
CA VAL A 90 17.09 5.90 -5.05
C VAL A 90 16.24 5.65 -6.29
N ASP A 91 16.62 6.31 -7.40
CA ASP A 91 15.89 6.27 -8.68
C ASP A 91 16.08 4.91 -9.37
N MET A 92 15.25 3.94 -8.97
CA MET A 92 15.22 2.60 -9.56
C MET A 92 13.80 2.05 -9.61
N TRP A 93 13.63 1.06 -10.49
CA TRP A 93 12.40 0.29 -10.67
C TRP A 93 12.75 -1.20 -10.57
N PRO A 94 12.98 -1.72 -9.35
CA PRO A 94 13.47 -3.09 -9.18
C PRO A 94 12.59 -4.13 -9.87
N SER A 95 11.27 -3.87 -9.94
CA SER A 95 10.34 -4.79 -10.55
C SER A 95 10.52 -5.03 -12.05
N SER A 96 11.27 -4.16 -12.75
CA SER A 96 11.62 -4.33 -14.16
C SER A 96 12.36 -5.64 -14.47
N GLN A 97 12.99 -6.24 -13.45
CA GLN A 97 13.71 -7.50 -13.59
C GLN A 97 12.93 -8.71 -13.02
N PHE A 98 11.75 -8.49 -12.46
CA PHE A 98 10.96 -9.55 -11.84
C PHE A 98 10.25 -10.37 -12.92
N ILE A 99 9.86 -11.60 -12.59
CA ILE A 99 8.81 -12.27 -13.37
C ILE A 99 7.55 -11.40 -13.34
N ALA A 100 6.74 -11.39 -14.40
CA ALA A 100 5.51 -10.60 -14.42
C ALA A 100 4.49 -11.10 -13.38
N ASP A 101 3.69 -10.17 -12.83
CA ASP A 101 2.55 -10.54 -12.01
C ASP A 101 1.49 -11.24 -12.89
N PRO A 102 0.86 -12.33 -12.40
CA PRO A 102 -0.19 -13.00 -13.14
C PRO A 102 -1.41 -12.10 -13.27
N LEU A 103 -1.97 -12.03 -14.47
CA LEU A 103 -3.23 -11.34 -14.72
C LEU A 103 -4.41 -12.27 -14.45
N HIS A 104 -5.40 -11.78 -13.71
CA HIS A 104 -6.68 -12.44 -13.51
C HIS A 104 -7.80 -11.49 -13.92
N GLY A 105 -8.56 -11.84 -14.97
CA GLY A 105 -9.57 -10.94 -15.53
C GLY A 105 -9.03 -9.61 -16.08
N GLY A 106 -7.74 -9.57 -16.44
CA GLY A 106 -7.04 -8.35 -16.88
C GLY A 106 -6.44 -7.50 -15.76
N PHE A 107 -6.61 -7.88 -14.50
CA PHE A 107 -6.07 -7.17 -13.33
C PHE A 107 -4.90 -7.95 -12.71
N ASP A 108 -3.89 -7.22 -12.23
CA ASP A 108 -2.67 -7.74 -11.60
C ASP A 108 -2.71 -7.70 -10.06
N ASN A 109 -3.82 -7.27 -9.47
CA ASN A 109 -3.98 -7.06 -8.03
C ASN A 109 -4.74 -8.19 -7.33
N ASN A 110 -4.94 -9.32 -7.99
CA ASN A 110 -5.67 -10.46 -7.44
C ASN A 110 -4.82 -11.20 -6.39
N ALA A 111 -5.15 -11.01 -5.12
CA ALA A 111 -4.40 -11.55 -3.99
C ALA A 111 -4.24 -13.09 -4.02
N ALA A 112 -5.21 -13.85 -4.56
CA ALA A 112 -5.13 -15.31 -4.65
C ALA A 112 -4.13 -15.78 -5.73
N ALA A 113 -3.92 -14.97 -6.77
CA ALA A 113 -2.96 -15.27 -7.84
C ALA A 113 -1.53 -14.83 -7.49
N LEU A 114 -1.36 -13.83 -6.61
CA LEU A 114 -0.07 -13.24 -6.26
C LEU A 114 0.75 -14.11 -5.29
N SER A 115 1.33 -15.20 -5.78
CA SER A 115 2.22 -16.09 -5.01
C SER A 115 3.71 -15.78 -5.22
N VAL A 116 4.54 -16.07 -4.20
CA VAL A 116 6.00 -15.94 -4.30
C VAL A 116 6.62 -17.27 -4.75
N THR A 117 7.03 -17.31 -6.01
CA THR A 117 7.79 -18.45 -6.55
C THR A 117 9.26 -18.40 -6.14
N SER A 118 9.97 -19.52 -6.21
CA SER A 118 11.42 -19.54 -5.94
C SER A 118 12.23 -18.59 -6.85
N ARG A 119 11.72 -18.31 -8.06
CA ARG A 119 12.33 -17.33 -8.97
C ARG A 119 12.11 -15.92 -8.44
N LEU A 120 10.88 -15.56 -8.12
CA LEU A 120 10.54 -14.24 -7.59
C LEU A 120 11.24 -13.96 -6.25
N ALA A 121 11.40 -14.96 -5.39
CA ALA A 121 12.17 -14.82 -4.15
C ALA A 121 13.64 -14.43 -4.41
N ARG A 122 14.27 -14.96 -5.47
CA ARG A 122 15.63 -14.55 -5.86
C ARG A 122 15.64 -13.14 -6.44
N ASP A 123 14.61 -12.78 -7.21
CA ASP A 123 14.47 -11.44 -7.77
C ASP A 123 14.30 -10.39 -6.64
N TYR A 124 13.52 -10.69 -5.59
CA TYR A 124 13.40 -9.84 -4.40
C TYR A 124 14.71 -9.69 -3.62
N ARG A 125 15.47 -10.76 -3.47
CA ARG A 125 16.80 -10.68 -2.83
C ARG A 125 17.74 -9.77 -3.60
N ARG A 126 17.85 -9.97 -4.92
CA ARG A 126 18.68 -9.11 -5.80
C ARG A 126 18.23 -7.65 -5.71
N ALA A 127 16.94 -7.40 -5.79
CA ALA A 127 16.39 -6.05 -5.63
C ALA A 127 16.75 -5.43 -4.28
N ALA A 128 16.60 -6.18 -3.18
CA ALA A 128 16.95 -5.67 -1.85
C ALA A 128 18.44 -5.31 -1.74
N GLU A 129 19.33 -6.15 -2.27
CA GLU A 129 20.78 -5.92 -2.34
C GLU A 129 21.10 -4.65 -3.16
N GLU A 130 20.51 -4.50 -4.35
CA GLU A 130 20.73 -3.34 -5.23
C GLU A 130 20.17 -2.03 -4.62
N VAL A 131 18.94 -2.08 -4.09
CA VAL A 131 18.28 -0.92 -3.45
C VAL A 131 19.09 -0.45 -2.24
N ALA A 132 19.48 -1.38 -1.36
CA ALA A 132 20.21 -1.05 -0.14
C ALA A 132 21.60 -0.49 -0.43
N ALA A 133 22.33 -1.08 -1.39
CA ALA A 133 23.62 -0.55 -1.84
C ALA A 133 23.48 0.90 -2.32
N ARG A 134 22.47 1.18 -3.14
CA ARG A 134 22.21 2.51 -3.69
C ARG A 134 21.79 3.53 -2.63
N ALA A 135 21.06 3.09 -1.62
CA ALA A 135 20.56 3.92 -0.53
C ALA A 135 21.71 4.43 0.36
N VAL A 136 22.68 3.58 0.69
CA VAL A 136 23.80 3.97 1.55
C VAL A 136 24.83 4.86 0.84
N GLU A 137 24.87 4.84 -0.50
CA GLU A 137 25.59 5.83 -1.32
C GLU A 137 24.91 7.21 -1.35
N ARG A 138 23.70 7.33 -0.81
CA ARG A 138 22.91 8.57 -0.79
C ARG A 138 22.52 8.93 0.64
N PRO A 139 23.46 9.51 1.41
CA PRO A 139 23.20 9.86 2.81
C PRO A 139 21.92 10.69 3.02
N HIS A 140 21.61 11.58 2.07
CA HIS A 140 20.41 12.41 2.10
C HIS A 140 19.10 11.60 2.12
N THR A 141 19.06 10.43 1.48
CA THR A 141 17.90 9.51 1.48
C THR A 141 17.57 9.01 2.88
N LEU A 142 18.60 8.82 3.71
CA LEU A 142 18.45 8.22 5.04
C LEU A 142 18.26 9.27 6.15
N ARG A 143 18.60 10.54 5.91
CA ARG A 143 18.46 11.63 6.89
C ARG A 143 17.03 11.84 7.37
N ALA A 144 16.03 11.47 6.57
CA ALA A 144 14.63 11.48 6.98
C ALA A 144 14.33 10.54 8.16
N TYR A 145 15.19 9.55 8.41
CA TYR A 145 14.98 8.51 9.42
C TYR A 145 15.85 8.65 10.66
N ALA A 146 16.91 9.45 10.63
CA ALA A 146 17.74 9.66 11.81
C ALA A 146 18.50 10.99 11.74
N ALA A 147 18.28 11.86 12.73
CA ALA A 147 18.88 13.19 12.78
C ALA A 147 20.42 13.17 12.88
N CYS A 148 20.96 12.14 13.54
CA CYS A 148 22.40 11.89 13.64
C CYS A 148 23.11 11.79 12.28
N LEU A 149 22.40 11.45 11.20
CA LEU A 149 22.97 11.37 9.84
C LEU A 149 23.26 12.74 9.23
N GLU A 150 22.76 13.82 9.80
CA GLU A 150 23.19 15.17 9.42
C GLU A 150 24.64 15.40 9.85
N ALA A 151 25.03 14.89 11.02
CA ALA A 151 26.37 15.02 11.57
C ALA A 151 27.40 14.06 10.94
N ALA A 152 26.94 12.96 10.34
CA ALA A 152 27.80 11.92 9.75
C ALA A 152 28.53 12.34 8.45
N GLY A 153 28.10 13.42 7.79
CA GLY A 153 28.71 13.86 6.52
C GLY A 153 28.47 12.92 5.33
N ASP A 154 29.38 12.96 4.36
CA ASP A 154 29.45 12.07 3.20
C ASP A 154 30.93 11.74 2.94
N PRO A 155 31.39 10.48 3.08
CA PRO A 155 30.61 9.26 3.30
C PRO A 155 30.01 9.16 4.72
N LEU A 156 29.04 8.23 4.91
CA LEU A 156 28.38 7.95 6.19
C LEU A 156 29.36 7.34 7.22
N GLU A 157 30.22 8.17 7.80
CA GLU A 157 31.19 7.77 8.82
C GLU A 157 30.78 8.26 10.20
N LEU A 158 30.75 7.34 11.16
CA LEU A 158 30.46 7.61 12.57
C LEU A 158 31.39 6.77 13.44
N SER A 159 31.71 7.29 14.63
CA SER A 159 32.35 6.47 15.66
C SER A 159 31.43 5.32 16.05
N GLU A 160 31.97 4.22 16.58
CA GLU A 160 31.18 3.04 16.93
C GLU A 160 29.99 3.36 17.87
N ALA A 161 30.24 4.16 18.92
CA ALA A 161 29.21 4.57 19.86
C ALA A 161 28.14 5.48 19.23
N ALA A 162 28.54 6.44 18.40
CA ALA A 162 27.60 7.31 17.69
C ALA A 162 26.79 6.53 16.64
N GLY A 163 27.46 5.62 15.93
CA GLY A 163 26.86 4.75 14.92
C GLY A 163 25.82 3.81 15.52
N GLU A 164 26.09 3.20 16.69
CA GLU A 164 25.10 2.34 17.32
C GLU A 164 23.84 3.10 17.77
N SER A 165 24.00 4.30 18.38
CA SER A 165 22.85 5.14 18.73
C SER A 165 22.05 5.56 17.49
N CYS A 166 22.77 5.95 16.43
CA CYS A 166 22.17 6.38 15.18
C CYS A 166 21.42 5.25 14.46
N ALA A 167 21.98 4.05 14.47
CA ALA A 167 21.34 2.86 13.90
C ALA A 167 20.03 2.53 14.62
N ARG A 168 19.95 2.68 15.96
CA ARG A 168 18.70 2.45 16.71
C ARG A 168 17.58 3.40 16.29
N GLU A 169 17.89 4.68 16.13
CA GLU A 169 16.95 5.71 15.65
C GLU A 169 16.48 5.37 14.23
N LEU A 170 17.43 5.14 13.31
CA LEU A 170 17.16 4.79 11.92
C LEU A 170 16.27 3.55 11.80
N ILE A 171 16.63 2.45 12.49
CA ILE A 171 15.89 1.19 12.47
C ILE A 171 14.45 1.38 12.94
N ALA A 172 14.24 2.17 13.99
CA ALA A 172 12.90 2.43 14.51
C ALA A 172 12.06 3.22 13.50
N ALA A 173 12.63 4.31 12.96
CA ALA A 173 11.93 5.20 12.04
C ALA A 173 11.62 4.52 10.70
N ILE A 174 12.63 3.98 10.00
CA ILE A 174 12.40 3.32 8.72
C ILE A 174 11.61 2.02 8.89
N GLY A 175 11.86 1.28 9.98
CA GLY A 175 11.15 0.06 10.31
C GLY A 175 9.65 0.30 10.47
N ARG A 176 9.24 1.43 11.07
CA ARG A 176 7.83 1.83 11.19
C ARG A 176 7.14 1.93 9.82
N ARG A 177 7.82 2.55 8.85
CA ARG A 177 7.34 2.71 7.46
C ARG A 177 7.30 1.39 6.70
N VAL A 178 8.35 0.57 6.84
CA VAL A 178 8.49 -0.74 6.17
C VAL A 178 7.43 -1.72 6.68
N TYR A 179 7.22 -1.77 8.00
CA TYR A 179 6.28 -2.68 8.65
C TYR A 179 4.87 -2.13 8.70
N ARG A 180 4.73 -0.83 8.36
CA ARG A 180 3.49 -0.04 8.37
C ARG A 180 2.84 -0.01 9.75
N ARG A 181 3.68 -0.09 10.79
CA ARG A 181 3.39 -0.01 12.22
C ARG A 181 4.69 0.01 13.02
N PRO A 182 4.70 0.47 14.28
CA PRO A 182 5.88 0.41 15.13
C PRO A 182 6.45 -1.01 15.23
N LEU A 183 7.78 -1.11 15.16
CA LEU A 183 8.47 -2.36 15.47
C LEU A 183 8.27 -2.74 16.95
N SER A 184 8.28 -4.03 17.26
CA SER A 184 8.44 -4.50 18.64
C SER A 184 9.89 -4.33 19.11
N ASP A 185 10.11 -4.36 20.43
CA ASP A 185 11.48 -4.33 20.99
C ASP A 185 12.35 -5.48 20.48
N ALA A 186 11.77 -6.67 20.36
CA ALA A 186 12.46 -7.84 19.82
C ALA A 186 12.86 -7.64 18.35
N GLN A 187 11.99 -7.02 17.54
CA GLN A 187 12.30 -6.70 16.15
C GLN A 187 13.39 -5.63 16.05
N ARG A 188 13.31 -4.55 16.84
CA ARG A 188 14.36 -3.53 16.92
C ARG A 188 15.72 -4.14 17.26
N GLN A 189 15.75 -5.01 18.27
CA GLN A 189 16.97 -5.67 18.72
C GLN A 189 17.54 -6.61 17.65
N ALA A 190 16.69 -7.40 16.99
CA ALA A 190 17.11 -8.29 15.91
C ALA A 190 17.69 -7.53 14.70
N TYR A 191 17.15 -6.36 14.35
CA TYR A 191 17.72 -5.51 13.31
C TYR A 191 19.02 -4.83 13.75
N LEU A 192 19.15 -4.47 15.02
CA LEU A 192 20.40 -3.93 15.53
C LEU A 192 21.53 -4.95 15.51
N GLU A 193 21.22 -6.22 15.78
CA GLU A 193 22.19 -7.32 15.63
C GLU A 193 22.66 -7.49 14.18
N ARG A 194 21.76 -7.32 13.21
CA ARG A 194 22.12 -7.31 11.78
C ARG A 194 22.99 -6.11 11.44
N TYR A 195 22.68 -4.92 11.95
CA TYR A 195 23.54 -3.75 11.80
C TYR A 195 24.97 -4.04 12.28
N ARG A 196 25.13 -4.60 13.49
CA ARG A 196 26.45 -4.95 14.05
C ARG A 196 27.17 -6.00 13.21
N ALA A 197 26.44 -7.00 12.71
CA ALA A 197 27.00 -8.05 11.87
C ALA A 197 27.42 -7.55 10.48
N GLY A 198 26.87 -6.43 10.01
CA GLY A 198 27.14 -5.90 8.67
C GLY A 198 28.51 -5.24 8.50
N ALA A 199 29.15 -4.83 9.60
CA ALA A 199 30.46 -4.20 9.55
C ALA A 199 31.52 -5.17 8.98
N GLY A 200 32.07 -4.85 7.81
CA GLY A 200 33.07 -5.64 7.11
C GLY A 200 32.51 -6.73 6.18
N LEU A 201 31.20 -6.78 5.93
CA LEU A 201 30.60 -7.76 5.01
C LEU A 201 30.68 -7.35 3.53
N TYR A 202 30.86 -6.07 3.24
CA TYR A 202 30.90 -5.55 1.89
C TYR A 202 32.30 -5.01 1.57
N GLU A 203 32.67 -5.06 0.29
CA GLU A 203 33.98 -4.59 -0.18
C GLU A 203 34.14 -3.07 -0.04
N ASP A 204 33.03 -2.33 -0.16
CA ASP A 204 33.01 -0.87 -0.17
C ASP A 204 32.17 -0.27 0.97
N GLY A 205 32.46 0.99 1.29
CA GLY A 205 31.71 1.80 2.26
C GLY A 205 32.23 1.68 3.70
N ALA A 206 31.96 2.72 4.49
CA ALA A 206 32.34 2.74 5.90
C ALA A 206 31.58 1.69 6.73
N PRO A 207 32.13 1.20 7.86
CA PRO A 207 31.48 0.17 8.68
C PRO A 207 30.04 0.47 9.08
N PHE A 208 29.73 1.73 9.39
CA PHE A 208 28.36 2.17 9.68
C PHE A 208 27.43 1.98 8.47
N ALA A 209 27.85 2.46 7.30
CA ALA A 209 27.09 2.33 6.04
C ALA A 209 26.86 0.85 5.68
N GLN A 210 27.87 0.00 5.87
CA GLN A 210 27.76 -1.44 5.65
C GLN A 210 26.74 -2.09 6.60
N GLY A 211 26.73 -1.71 7.87
CA GLY A 211 25.71 -2.14 8.83
C GLY A 211 24.30 -1.72 8.42
N VAL A 212 24.11 -0.46 8.02
CA VAL A 212 22.83 0.05 7.54
C VAL A 212 22.38 -0.68 6.27
N ARG A 213 23.30 -0.95 5.34
CA ARG A 213 23.02 -1.72 4.12
C ARG A 213 22.41 -3.08 4.45
N LEU A 214 23.03 -3.86 5.35
CA LEU A 214 22.51 -5.16 5.74
C LEU A 214 21.12 -5.08 6.41
N VAL A 215 20.87 -4.03 7.19
CA VAL A 215 19.52 -3.78 7.77
C VAL A 215 18.49 -3.58 6.67
N LEU A 216 18.77 -2.69 5.70
CA LEU A 216 17.86 -2.41 4.59
C LEU A 216 17.63 -3.65 3.73
N GLU A 217 18.68 -4.39 3.39
CA GLU A 217 18.58 -5.66 2.66
C GLU A 217 17.66 -6.65 3.39
N THR A 218 17.78 -6.74 4.72
CA THR A 218 16.93 -7.63 5.52
C THR A 218 15.48 -7.14 5.52
N MET A 219 15.26 -5.84 5.75
CA MET A 219 13.91 -5.25 5.81
C MET A 219 13.15 -5.42 4.51
N LEU A 220 13.79 -5.17 3.36
CA LEU A 220 13.19 -5.27 2.03
C LEU A 220 12.92 -6.72 1.58
N GLN A 221 13.48 -7.71 2.29
CA GLN A 221 13.17 -9.14 2.09
C GLN A 221 12.16 -9.69 3.10
N SER A 222 11.79 -8.90 4.11
CA SER A 222 10.86 -9.34 5.16
C SER A 222 9.45 -9.55 4.58
N PRO A 223 8.73 -10.59 5.03
CA PRO A 223 7.30 -10.73 4.71
C PRO A 223 6.47 -9.50 5.11
N ARG A 224 6.88 -8.77 6.15
CA ARG A 224 6.19 -7.54 6.58
C ARG A 224 6.33 -6.39 5.57
N PHE A 225 7.39 -6.40 4.76
CA PHE A 225 7.54 -5.49 3.64
C PHE A 225 6.80 -6.01 2.41
N LEU A 226 7.06 -7.26 2.01
CA LEU A 226 6.55 -7.87 0.78
C LEU A 226 5.03 -8.07 0.76
N TYR A 227 4.39 -8.10 1.93
CA TYR A 227 2.95 -8.30 2.07
C TYR A 227 2.30 -7.17 2.86
N ARG A 228 1.06 -6.85 2.50
CA ARG A 228 0.08 -6.19 3.36
C ARG A 228 -0.54 -7.28 4.22
N VAL A 229 -0.41 -7.11 5.53
CA VAL A 229 -0.72 -8.14 6.53
C VAL A 229 -1.94 -7.68 7.32
N GLU A 230 -3.03 -8.42 7.21
CA GLU A 230 -4.32 -8.23 7.91
C GLU A 230 -4.56 -9.43 8.84
N LEU A 231 -4.00 -9.37 10.04
CA LEU A 231 -4.01 -10.43 11.06
C LEU A 231 -4.86 -10.11 12.30
N SER A 232 -5.63 -9.02 12.29
CA SER A 232 -6.66 -8.80 13.31
C SER A 232 -7.67 -9.95 13.31
N ASP A 233 -8.02 -10.43 14.49
CA ASP A 233 -9.01 -11.51 14.71
C ASP A 233 -10.30 -10.98 15.37
N ASP A 234 -10.38 -9.67 15.62
CA ASP A 234 -11.53 -9.04 16.25
C ASP A 234 -12.74 -9.08 15.31
N VAL A 235 -13.87 -9.57 15.82
CA VAL A 235 -15.11 -9.65 15.06
C VAL A 235 -15.78 -8.27 15.06
N ALA A 236 -16.07 -7.76 13.87
CA ALA A 236 -16.77 -6.50 13.68
C ALA A 236 -18.18 -6.55 14.28
N ALA A 237 -18.70 -5.37 14.63
CA ALA A 237 -20.09 -5.22 15.07
C ALA A 237 -21.04 -5.77 13.99
N GLY A 238 -21.75 -6.85 14.30
CA GLY A 238 -22.59 -7.58 13.35
C GLY A 238 -22.21 -9.06 13.17
N GLY A 239 -21.05 -9.51 13.63
CA GLY A 239 -20.70 -10.94 13.71
C GLY A 239 -20.13 -11.56 12.43
N ASP A 240 -20.35 -10.94 11.28
CA ASP A 240 -20.07 -11.54 9.97
C ASP A 240 -18.77 -11.09 9.31
N ALA A 241 -18.00 -10.20 9.95
CA ALA A 241 -16.77 -9.65 9.40
C ALA A 241 -15.66 -9.53 10.46
N ILE A 242 -14.42 -9.49 10.01
CA ILE A 242 -13.25 -9.15 10.84
C ILE A 242 -13.02 -7.64 10.78
N ALA A 243 -12.90 -7.01 11.95
CA ALA A 243 -12.52 -5.62 12.09
C ALA A 243 -11.01 -5.48 11.85
N LEU A 244 -10.63 -4.53 10.97
CA LEU A 244 -9.23 -4.17 10.77
C LEU A 244 -8.77 -3.27 11.92
N ASP A 245 -7.54 -3.47 12.40
CA ASP A 245 -6.92 -2.52 13.32
C ASP A 245 -6.58 -1.21 12.59
N GLY A 246 -6.22 -0.17 13.35
CA GLY A 246 -5.91 1.15 12.79
C GLY A 246 -4.81 1.10 11.72
N TYR A 247 -3.78 0.26 11.92
CA TYR A 247 -2.65 0.14 11.02
C TYR A 247 -2.99 -0.62 9.73
N GLU A 248 -3.82 -1.65 9.86
CA GLU A 248 -4.37 -2.41 8.73
C GLU A 248 -5.25 -1.51 7.87
N LEU A 249 -6.11 -0.71 8.51
CA LEU A 249 -6.96 0.27 7.81
C LEU A 249 -6.10 1.35 7.12
N ALA A 250 -5.13 1.93 7.82
CA ALA A 250 -4.18 2.90 7.26
C ALA A 250 -3.42 2.33 6.05
N THR A 251 -2.87 1.12 6.20
CA THR A 251 -2.19 0.39 5.11
C THR A 251 -3.13 0.23 3.93
N ARG A 252 -4.36 -0.20 4.16
CA ARG A 252 -5.31 -0.47 3.09
C ARG A 252 -5.73 0.79 2.35
N LEU A 253 -6.02 1.87 3.07
CA LEU A 253 -6.31 3.18 2.50
C LEU A 253 -5.12 3.67 1.67
N SER A 254 -3.90 3.53 2.20
CA SER A 254 -2.69 3.99 1.51
C SER A 254 -2.48 3.30 0.16
N TYR A 255 -2.55 1.97 0.15
CA TYR A 255 -2.36 1.20 -1.09
C TYR A 255 -3.54 1.31 -2.05
N LEU A 256 -4.73 1.66 -1.58
CA LEU A 256 -5.89 1.93 -2.43
C LEU A 256 -5.74 3.26 -3.18
N LEU A 257 -5.27 4.31 -2.49
CA LEU A 257 -5.31 5.67 -3.00
C LEU A 257 -3.98 6.13 -3.61
N TRP A 258 -2.84 5.75 -3.02
CA TRP A 258 -1.49 6.16 -3.45
C TRP A 258 -0.63 5.01 -3.96
N ASN A 259 -1.13 3.77 -3.86
CA ASN A 259 -0.41 2.57 -4.29
C ASN A 259 0.95 2.37 -3.60
N SER A 260 1.11 2.88 -2.37
CA SER A 260 2.37 2.90 -1.63
C SER A 260 2.15 2.81 -0.12
N THR A 261 3.24 2.78 0.66
CA THR A 261 3.21 2.71 2.13
C THR A 261 2.59 3.97 2.76
N PRO A 262 1.76 3.86 3.83
CA PRO A 262 1.14 5.01 4.51
C PRO A 262 2.18 6.06 4.89
N ASP A 263 1.88 7.36 4.80
CA ASP A 263 2.73 8.44 5.33
C ASP A 263 2.70 8.51 6.89
N ASP A 264 3.54 9.35 7.49
CA ASP A 264 3.65 9.36 8.97
C ASP A 264 2.38 9.90 9.61
N ALA A 265 1.73 10.89 8.99
CA ALA A 265 0.45 11.40 9.45
C ALA A 265 -0.63 10.31 9.48
N LEU A 266 -0.67 9.43 8.47
CA LEU A 266 -1.62 8.31 8.42
C LEU A 266 -1.27 7.20 9.41
N LEU A 267 0.01 6.94 9.67
CA LEU A 267 0.44 5.99 10.72
C LEU A 267 0.19 6.54 12.13
N ASP A 268 0.33 7.84 12.34
CA ASP A 268 0.05 8.50 13.62
C ASP A 268 -1.46 8.48 13.92
N ALA A 269 -2.31 8.60 12.89
CA ALA A 269 -3.76 8.46 13.03
C ALA A 269 -4.24 7.02 13.29
N ALA A 270 -3.35 6.04 13.14
CA ALA A 270 -3.62 4.61 13.32
C ALA A 270 -3.27 4.07 14.72
N GLU A 271 -2.56 4.86 15.54
CA GLU A 271 -2.20 4.57 16.93
C GLU A 271 -3.39 4.67 17.89
#